data_AF-A0A9E7MZI7-F1
#
_entry.id   AF-A0A9E7MZI7-F1
#
_cell.length_a   1.000
_cell.length_b   1.000
_cell.length_c   1.000
_cell.angle_alpha   90.00
_cell.angle_beta   90.00
_cell.angle_gamma   90.00
#
_symmetry.space_group_name_H-M   'P 1'
#
loop_
_entity.id
_entity.type
_entity.pdbx_description
1 polymer ?
#
loop_
_entity_poly.entity_id
_entity_poly.type
_entity_poly.pdbx_seq_one_letter_code
_entity_poly.pdbx_strand_id
1 'polypeptide(L)'
;MWREKLKQGFLENEELLIELSIGGECEEWFPSLALYDKEKDVWYYFDTDIPPGATEEEALENALEFFEKLIIGLEKPKIKVSPSKEAPEEIYIKLRRFLEELKNEDKG
;
A
#
# COMPACT_ATOMS: atom_id res chain seq x y z
N MET A 1 -3.55 14.67 5.50
CA MET A 1 -3.65 13.41 6.26
C MET A 1 -3.82 12.27 5.27
N TRP A 2 -2.78 11.47 5.11
CA TRP A 2 -2.71 10.36 4.16
C TRP A 2 -3.80 9.29 4.41
N ARG A 3 -4.20 9.07 5.67
CA ARG A 3 -5.24 8.08 6.02
C ARG A 3 -6.54 8.31 5.25
N GLU A 4 -7.03 9.55 5.22
CA GLU A 4 -8.30 9.89 4.57
C GLU A 4 -8.22 9.76 3.04
N LYS A 5 -7.05 10.00 2.45
CA LYS A 5 -6.81 9.78 1.02
C LYS A 5 -6.79 8.28 0.70
N LEU A 6 -6.08 7.48 1.51
CA LEU A 6 -6.01 6.03 1.31
C LEU A 6 -7.39 5.35 1.49
N LYS A 7 -8.23 5.85 2.40
CA LYS A 7 -9.64 5.42 2.52
C LYS A 7 -10.46 5.66 1.25
N GLN A 8 -10.09 6.65 0.43
CA GLN A 8 -10.72 6.89 -0.88
C GLN A 8 -10.19 5.97 -1.98
N GLY A 9 -9.26 5.07 -1.64
CA GLY A 9 -8.73 4.03 -2.51
C GLY A 9 -7.34 4.30 -3.07
N PHE A 10 -6.80 5.52 -2.96
CA PHE A 10 -5.47 5.81 -3.52
C PHE A 10 -4.66 6.86 -2.77
N LEU A 11 -3.35 6.68 -2.83
CA LEU A 11 -2.33 7.68 -2.48
C LEU A 11 -1.41 7.86 -3.67
N GLU A 12 -0.99 9.09 -3.94
CA GLU A 12 -0.08 9.35 -5.06
C GLU A 12 0.84 10.54 -4.81
N ASN A 13 2.01 10.49 -5.45
CA ASN A 13 2.92 11.61 -5.65
C ASN A 13 3.33 11.67 -7.13
N GLU A 14 4.41 12.37 -7.47
CA GLU A 14 4.85 12.49 -8.87
C GLU A 14 5.38 11.17 -9.46
N GLU A 15 5.93 10.28 -8.64
CA GLU A 15 6.59 9.05 -9.09
C GLU A 15 5.69 7.81 -8.98
N LEU A 16 4.90 7.72 -7.90
CA LEU A 16 4.16 6.52 -7.53
C LEU A 16 2.67 6.80 -7.29
N LEU A 17 1.88 5.75 -7.51
CA LEU A 17 0.52 5.62 -6.98
C LEU A 17 0.43 4.33 -6.19
N ILE A 18 -0.21 4.37 -5.02
CA ILE A 18 -0.57 3.19 -4.23
C ILE A 18 -2.09 3.10 -4.23
N GLU A 19 -2.61 1.99 -4.69
CA GLU A 19 -4.03 1.67 -4.71
C GLU A 19 -4.36 0.71 -3.57
N LEU A 20 -5.44 0.99 -2.85
CA LEU A 20 -6.07 0.09 -1.90
C LEU A 20 -7.38 -0.42 -2.49
N SER A 21 -7.50 -1.75 -2.54
CA SER A 21 -8.71 -2.44 -2.97
C SER A 21 -9.16 -3.40 -1.87
N ILE A 22 -10.48 -3.59 -1.74
CA ILE A 22 -11.05 -4.57 -0.80
C ILE A 22 -11.95 -5.51 -1.62
N GLY A 23 -11.58 -6.79 -1.67
CA GLY A 23 -12.36 -7.83 -2.31
C GLY A 23 -13.18 -8.61 -1.28
N GLY A 24 -14.47 -8.82 -1.53
CA GLY A 24 -15.31 -9.67 -0.67
C GLY A 24 -15.39 -11.10 -1.23
N GLU A 25 -14.99 -12.10 -0.44
CA GLU A 25 -15.18 -13.52 -0.77
C GLU A 25 -15.68 -14.30 0.45
N CYS A 26 -16.71 -15.14 0.28
CA CYS A 26 -17.16 -16.11 1.29
C CYS A 26 -17.34 -15.55 2.71
N GLU A 27 -18.02 -14.39 2.85
CA GLU A 27 -18.28 -13.69 4.14
C GLU A 27 -17.05 -13.01 4.78
N GLU A 28 -15.91 -12.98 4.09
CA GLU A 28 -14.70 -12.26 4.50
C GLU A 28 -14.35 -11.15 3.50
N TRP A 29 -13.67 -10.12 3.98
CA TRP A 29 -13.20 -8.98 3.19
C TRP A 29 -11.68 -8.93 3.19
N PHE A 30 -11.08 -8.98 2.01
CA PHE A 30 -9.66 -9.09 1.78
C PHE A 30 -9.10 -7.77 1.27
N PRO A 31 -8.35 -7.02 2.09
CA PRO A 31 -7.65 -5.83 1.64
C PRO A 31 -6.41 -6.21 0.83
N SER A 32 -6.13 -5.44 -0.24
CA SER A 32 -4.97 -5.60 -1.10
C SER A 32 -4.41 -4.26 -1.51
N LEU A 33 -3.07 -4.16 -1.51
CA LEU A 33 -2.35 -2.98 -1.96
C LEU A 33 -1.63 -3.27 -3.27
N ALA A 34 -1.73 -2.32 -4.20
CA ALA A 34 -0.95 -2.30 -5.43
C ALA A 34 -0.13 -1.02 -5.52
N LEU A 35 1.02 -1.10 -6.19
CA LEU A 35 1.93 0.03 -6.42
C LEU A 35 2.13 0.20 -7.91
N TYR A 36 1.86 1.39 -8.42
CA TYR A 36 2.06 1.77 -9.80
C TYR A 36 3.24 2.74 -9.93
N ASP A 37 4.24 2.36 -10.73
CA ASP A 37 5.34 3.23 -11.13
C ASP A 37 4.94 4.03 -12.36
N LYS A 38 4.67 5.32 -12.16
CA LYS A 38 4.16 6.23 -13.20
C LYS A 38 5.17 6.47 -14.32
N GLU A 39 6.47 6.40 -14.00
CA GLU A 39 7.54 6.63 -14.98
C GLU A 39 7.66 5.45 -15.97
N LYS A 40 7.49 4.23 -15.45
CA LYS A 40 7.69 3.01 -16.23
C LYS A 40 6.40 2.39 -16.75
N ASP A 41 5.25 2.90 -16.31
CA ASP A 41 3.93 2.34 -16.61
C ASP A 41 3.82 0.86 -16.20
N VAL A 42 4.26 0.55 -14.97
CA VAL A 42 4.30 -0.82 -14.45
C VAL A 42 3.59 -0.92 -13.11
N TRP A 43 2.73 -1.93 -12.99
CA TRP A 43 2.12 -2.34 -11.73
C TRP A 43 2.98 -3.37 -11.00
N TYR A 44 3.06 -3.19 -9.70
CA TYR A 44 3.61 -4.10 -8.72
C TYR A 44 2.55 -4.35 -7.66
N TYR A 45 2.68 -5.45 -6.94
CA TYR A 45 1.78 -5.76 -5.83
C TYR A 45 2.58 -5.98 -4.55
N PHE A 46 1.94 -5.65 -3.43
CA PHE A 46 2.47 -5.92 -2.11
C PHE A 46 2.23 -7.39 -1.78
N ASP A 47 3.31 -8.16 -1.66
CA ASP A 47 3.30 -9.56 -1.24
C ASP A 47 3.30 -9.63 0.30
N THR A 48 2.24 -9.07 0.89
CA THR A 48 2.15 -8.82 2.32
C THR A 48 0.83 -9.36 2.87
N ASP A 49 0.91 -10.04 4.00
CA ASP A 49 -0.24 -10.64 4.68
C ASP A 49 -1.01 -9.56 5.47
N ILE A 50 -1.87 -8.80 4.79
CA ILE A 50 -2.84 -7.92 5.46
C ILE A 50 -4.00 -8.79 5.95
N PRO A 51 -4.36 -8.75 7.25
CA PRO A 51 -5.46 -9.57 7.77
C PRO A 51 -6.80 -9.25 7.09
N PRO A 52 -7.62 -10.26 6.77
CA PRO A 52 -8.99 -10.01 6.33
C PRO A 52 -9.85 -9.44 7.46
N GLY A 53 -10.97 -8.83 7.11
CA GLY A 53 -12.00 -8.38 8.04
C GLY A 53 -13.30 -9.16 7.89
N ALA A 54 -14.10 -9.24 8.96
CA ALA A 54 -15.47 -9.75 8.90
C ALA A 54 -16.43 -8.73 8.23
N THR A 55 -16.01 -7.47 8.13
CA THR A 55 -16.70 -6.41 7.39
C THR A 55 -15.71 -5.66 6.49
N GLU A 56 -16.24 -4.95 5.49
CA GLU A 56 -15.43 -4.07 4.63
C GLU A 56 -14.69 -3.00 5.44
N GLU A 57 -15.34 -2.46 6.48
CA GLU A 57 -14.76 -1.46 7.39
C GLU A 57 -13.59 -2.04 8.20
N GLU A 58 -13.72 -3.27 8.71
CA GLU A 58 -12.64 -3.94 9.43
C GLU A 58 -11.45 -4.22 8.51
N ALA A 59 -11.70 -4.69 7.29
CA ALA A 59 -10.65 -4.91 6.29
C ALA A 59 -9.94 -3.59 5.91
N LEU A 60 -10.68 -2.49 5.80
CA LEU A 60 -10.14 -1.16 5.57
C LEU A 60 -9.21 -0.73 6.71
N GLU A 61 -9.65 -0.85 7.96
CA GLU A 61 -8.83 -0.49 9.13
C GLU A 61 -7.56 -1.36 9.22
N ASN A 62 -7.66 -2.67 8.96
CA ASN A 62 -6.51 -3.57 8.89
C ASN A 62 -5.47 -3.10 7.86
N ALA A 63 -5.93 -2.66 6.69
CA ALA A 63 -5.06 -2.10 5.65
C ALA A 63 -4.40 -0.78 6.07
N LEU A 64 -5.16 0.11 6.73
CA LEU A 64 -4.63 1.37 7.24
C LEU A 64 -3.58 1.16 8.32
N GLU A 65 -3.79 0.23 9.26
CA GLU A 65 -2.81 -0.14 10.28
C GLU A 65 -1.55 -0.76 9.68
N PHE A 66 -1.71 -1.63 8.69
CA PHE A 66 -0.58 -2.18 7.95
C PHE A 66 0.23 -1.07 7.27
N PHE A 67 -0.45 -0.13 6.60
CA PHE A 67 0.21 0.97 5.91
C PHE A 67 0.87 1.96 6.89
N GLU A 68 0.28 2.21 8.05
CA GLU A 68 0.91 2.99 9.11
C GLU A 68 2.22 2.34 9.57
N LYS A 69 2.23 1.02 9.79
CA LYS A 69 3.45 0.27 10.15
C LYS A 69 4.53 0.38 9.09
N LEU A 70 4.17 0.43 7.80
CA LEU A 70 5.11 0.71 6.71
C LEU A 70 5.71 2.12 6.83
N ILE A 71 4.89 3.14 7.06
CA ILE A 71 5.33 4.55 7.19
C ILE A 71 6.31 4.73 8.35
N ILE A 72 6.04 4.11 9.50
CA ILE A 72 6.92 4.22 10.68
C ILE A 72 8.10 3.23 10.66
N GLY A 73 8.16 2.34 9.68
CA GLY A 73 9.25 1.38 9.49
C GLY A 73 9.19 0.15 10.41
N LEU A 74 8.03 -0.15 11.00
CA LEU A 74 7.81 -1.40 11.73
C LEU A 74 7.60 -2.59 10.79
N GLU A 75 7.02 -2.34 9.61
CA GLU A 75 6.80 -3.35 8.58
C GLU A 75 7.74 -3.12 7.40
N LYS A 76 8.23 -4.21 6.78
CA LYS A 76 9.10 -4.11 5.59
C LYS A 76 8.28 -4.49 4.36
N PRO A 77 8.15 -3.59 3.37
CA PRO A 77 7.39 -3.91 2.17
C PRO A 77 8.09 -5.04 1.41
N LYS A 78 7.31 -6.02 0.93
CA LYS A 78 7.74 -7.01 -0.06
C LYS A 78 7.00 -6.70 -1.34
N ILE A 79 7.72 -6.24 -2.36
CA ILE A 79 7.09 -5.81 -3.61
C ILE A 79 7.48 -6.77 -4.72
N LYS A 80 6.48 -7.23 -5.49
CA LYS A 80 6.68 -8.17 -6.58
C LYS A 80 6.11 -7.62 -7.88
N VAL A 81 6.78 -7.93 -8.99
CA VAL A 81 6.27 -7.70 -10.35
C VAL A 81 5.49 -8.92 -10.86
N SER A 82 5.77 -10.10 -10.30
CA SER A 82 5.05 -11.35 -10.58
C SER A 82 5.24 -12.33 -9.41
N PRO A 83 4.44 -13.41 -9.31
CA PRO A 83 4.54 -14.39 -8.21
C PRO A 83 5.96 -14.89 -7.91
N SER A 84 6.80 -14.97 -8.95
CA SER A 84 8.16 -15.50 -8.88
C SER A 84 9.26 -14.44 -9.01
N LYS A 85 8.92 -13.14 -9.11
CA LYS A 85 9.90 -12.09 -9.38
C LYS A 85 9.65 -10.86 -8.50
N GLU A 86 10.65 -10.51 -7.70
CA GLU A 86 10.68 -9.26 -6.94
C GLU A 86 10.76 -8.03 -7.83
N ALA A 87 10.27 -6.90 -7.29
CA ALA A 87 10.45 -5.60 -7.89
C ALA A 87 11.93 -5.19 -7.90
N PRO A 88 12.38 -4.39 -8.88
CA PRO A 88 13.74 -3.87 -8.89
C PRO A 88 13.98 -2.93 -7.70
N GLU A 89 15.25 -2.84 -7.26
CA GLU A 89 15.66 -2.03 -6.11
C GLU A 89 15.19 -0.57 -6.17
N GLU A 90 15.13 -0.01 -7.38
CA GLU A 90 14.64 1.34 -7.63
C GLU A 90 13.23 1.58 -7.06
N ILE A 91 12.33 0.60 -7.13
CA ILE A 91 10.97 0.71 -6.58
C ILE A 91 11.00 0.85 -5.06
N TYR A 92 11.90 0.13 -4.39
CA TYR A 92 12.08 0.28 -2.94
C TYR A 92 12.67 1.63 -2.56
N ILE A 93 13.45 2.28 -3.44
CA ILE A 93 13.94 3.64 -3.23
C ILE A 93 12.80 4.65 -3.39
N LYS A 94 12.02 4.56 -4.47
CA LYS A 94 10.84 5.40 -4.71
C LYS A 94 9.82 5.26 -3.57
N LEU A 95 9.51 4.04 -3.15
CA LEU A 95 8.58 3.77 -2.04
C LEU A 95 9.07 4.35 -0.71
N ARG A 96 10.37 4.27 -0.41
CA ARG A 96 10.93 4.88 0.81
C ARG A 96 10.70 6.39 0.85
N ARG A 97 11.01 7.08 -0.26
CA ARG A 97 10.77 8.53 -0.39
C ARG A 97 9.29 8.88 -0.22
N PHE A 98 8.42 8.12 -0.89
CA PHE A 98 6.97 8.26 -0.77
C PHE A 98 6.51 8.16 0.68
N LEU A 99 6.94 7.13 1.41
CA LEU A 99 6.56 6.94 2.82
C LEU A 99 7.11 8.06 3.72
N GLU A 100 8.32 8.57 3.44
CA GLU A 100 8.90 9.73 4.15
C GLU A 100 8.09 11.01 3.92
N GLU A 101 7.59 11.25 2.70
CA GLU A 101 6.71 12.38 2.39
C GLU A 101 5.42 12.32 3.20
N LEU A 102 4.75 11.15 3.25
CA LEU A 102 3.53 10.97 4.03
C LEU A 102 3.76 11.17 5.53
N LYS A 103 4.89 10.68 6.05
CA LYS A 103 5.29 10.88 7.45
C LYS A 103 5.45 12.36 7.82
N ASN A 104 5.87 13.18 6.86
CA ASN A 104 6.02 14.62 7.05
C ASN A 104 4.69 15.36 6.89
N GLU A 105 3.78 14.88 6.04
CA GLU A 105 2.40 15.42 5.91
C GLU A 105 1.62 15.30 7.23
N ASP A 106 1.87 14.25 8.02
CA ASP A 106 1.19 14.01 9.30
C ASP A 106 1.70 14.91 10.45
N LYS A 107 2.86 15.55 10.27
CA LYS A 107 3.47 16.47 11.26
C LYS A 107 3.15 17.95 11.00
N GLY A 108 2.48 18.25 9.90
CA GLY A 108 2.17 19.61 9.42
C GLY A 108 0.79 20.10 9.80
#